data_AF-A0A4Y8SMT2-F1
#
_entry.id   AF-A0A4Y8SMT2-F1
#
_cell.length_a   1.000
_cell.length_b   1.000
_cell.length_c   1.000
_cell.angle_alpha   90.00
_cell.angle_beta   90.00
_cell.angle_gamma   90.00
#
_symmetry.space_group_name_H-M   'P 1'
#
loop_
_entity.id
_entity.type
_entity.pdbx_description
1 polymer ?
#
loop_
_entity_poly.entity_id
_entity_poly.type
_entity_poly.pdbx_seq_one_letter_code
_entity_poly.pdbx_strand_id
1 'polypeptide(L)' 'METIIIHPNTKEKAIAVKIFLKELKIPFEEIPNYDTAFVEKINRCEEDFKAGRYKQIEIKDLWK' A
#
# COMPACT_ATOMS: atom_id res chain seq x y z
N MET A 1 1.35 -24.35 14.61
CA MET A 1 0.21 -23.41 14.53
C MET A 1 0.14 -22.91 13.11
N GLU A 2 -1.05 -22.90 12.53
CA GLU A 2 -1.27 -22.50 11.14
C GLU A 2 -1.79 -21.07 11.08
N THR A 3 -1.38 -20.32 10.06
CA THR A 3 -1.85 -18.95 9.82
C THR A 3 -3.02 -18.97 8.83
N ILE A 4 -4.12 -18.32 9.19
CA ILE A 4 -5.29 -18.17 8.30
C ILE A 4 -5.26 -16.77 7.71
N ILE A 5 -5.22 -16.68 6.36
CA ILE A 5 -5.32 -15.41 5.63
C ILE A 5 -6.70 -15.33 4.99
N ILE A 6 -7.44 -14.25 5.31
CA ILE A 6 -8.79 -14.02 4.80
C ILE A 6 -8.71 -12.95 3.70
N HIS A 7 -9.27 -13.23 2.53
CA HIS A 7 -9.34 -12.30 1.39
C HIS A 7 -10.80 -11.90 1.09
N PRO A 8 -11.39 -10.93 1.81
CA PRO A 8 -12.74 -10.47 1.53
C PRO A 8 -12.80 -9.83 0.15
N ASN A 9 -13.77 -10.23 -0.69
CA ASN A 9 -13.94 -9.69 -2.03
C ASN A 9 -14.73 -8.38 -2.09
N THR A 10 -15.25 -7.89 -0.96
CA THR A 10 -15.94 -6.60 -0.85
C THR A 10 -15.58 -5.89 0.47
N LYS A 11 -15.73 -4.56 0.49
CA LYS A 11 -15.49 -3.75 1.69
C LYS A 11 -16.42 -4.13 2.85
N GLU A 12 -17.68 -4.41 2.56
CA GLU A 12 -18.69 -4.82 3.55
C GLU A 12 -18.31 -6.13 4.25
N LYS A 13 -17.85 -7.14 3.50
CA LYS A 13 -17.38 -8.40 4.07
C LYS A 13 -16.12 -8.21 4.92
N ALA A 14 -15.21 -7.35 4.49
CA ALA A 14 -14.03 -7.01 5.30
C ALA A 14 -14.42 -6.39 6.64
N ILE A 15 -15.39 -5.46 6.64
CA ILE A 15 -15.92 -4.85 7.87
C ILE A 15 -16.57 -5.91 8.78
N ALA A 16 -17.40 -6.79 8.22
CA ALA A 16 -18.06 -7.86 8.97
C ALA A 16 -17.04 -8.79 9.66
N VAL A 17 -15.99 -9.21 8.95
CA VAL A 17 -14.91 -10.04 9.52
C VAL A 17 -14.18 -9.30 10.63
N LYS A 18 -13.86 -8.01 10.45
CA LYS A 18 -13.19 -7.21 11.49
C LYS A 18 -14.03 -7.10 12.76
N ILE A 19 -15.34 -6.87 12.63
CA ILE A 19 -16.25 -6.79 13.78
C ILE A 19 -16.30 -8.14 14.50
N PHE A 20 -16.46 -9.23 13.74
CA PHE A 20 -16.50 -10.58 14.29
C PHE A 20 -15.22 -10.93 15.07
N LEU A 21 -14.04 -10.64 14.52
CA LEU A 21 -12.76 -10.88 15.21
C LEU A 21 -12.61 -10.03 16.48
N LYS A 22 -13.06 -8.77 16.45
CA LYS A 22 -13.06 -7.90 17.62
C LYS A 22 -13.94 -8.44 18.75
N GLU A 23 -15.15 -8.91 18.44
CA GLU A 23 -16.05 -9.46 19.46
C GLU A 23 -15.52 -10.73 20.11
N LEU A 24 -14.79 -11.55 19.33
CA LEU A 24 -14.08 -12.71 19.85
C LEU A 24 -12.79 -12.37 20.60
N LYS A 25 -12.42 -11.09 20.67
CA LYS A 25 -11.16 -10.60 21.26
C LYS A 25 -9.92 -11.26 20.64
N ILE A 26 -10.01 -11.61 19.35
CA ILE A 26 -8.90 -12.19 18.60
C ILE A 26 -8.06 -11.04 18.02
N PRO A 27 -6.76 -10.94 18.34
CA PRO A 27 -5.88 -9.97 17.71
C PRO A 27 -5.70 -10.33 16.22
N PHE A 28 -5.72 -9.33 15.35
CA PHE A 28 -5.48 -9.50 13.92
C PHE A 28 -4.66 -8.33 13.39
N GLU A 29 -3.96 -8.60 12.28
CA GLU A 29 -3.15 -7.61 11.57
C GLU A 29 -3.77 -7.35 10.19
N GLU A 30 -3.70 -6.09 9.76
CA GLU A 30 -4.07 -5.71 8.40
C GLU A 30 -2.79 -5.54 7.59
N ILE A 31 -2.59 -6.44 6.64
CA ILE A 31 -1.48 -6.33 5.71
C ILE A 31 -1.89 -5.30 4.64
N PRO A 32 -1.24 -4.12 4.56
CA PRO A 32 -1.54 -3.15 3.52
C PRO A 32 -1.32 -3.78 2.14
N ASN A 33 -2.24 -3.53 1.21
CA ASN A 33 -2.17 -4.04 -0.16
C ASN A 33 -1.16 -3.28 -1.03
N TYR A 34 -0.25 -2.53 -0.42
CA TYR A 34 0.75 -1.73 -1.11
C TYR A 34 2.10 -1.92 -0.42
N ASP A 35 3.15 -2.00 -1.23
CA ASP A 35 4.52 -2.05 -0.76
C ASP A 35 4.87 -0.71 -0.09
N THR A 36 5.24 -0.75 1.19
CA THR A 36 5.62 0.44 1.95
C THR A 36 6.83 1.12 1.34
N ALA A 37 7.79 0.36 0.78
CA ALA A 37 8.95 0.91 0.08
C ALA A 37 8.54 1.67 -1.19
N PHE A 38 7.45 1.24 -1.85
CA PHE A 38 6.88 1.98 -2.97
C PHE A 38 6.31 3.33 -2.52
N VAL A 39 5.53 3.36 -1.43
CA VAL A 39 4.97 4.61 -0.88
C VAL A 39 6.08 5.57 -0.45
N GLU A 40 7.09 5.08 0.26
CA GLU A 40 8.26 5.86 0.67
C GLU A 40 9.00 6.46 -0.53
N LYS A 41 9.17 5.69 -1.61
CA LYS A 41 9.79 6.16 -2.84
C LYS A 41 8.97 7.30 -3.48
N ILE A 42 7.64 7.16 -3.54
CA ILE A 42 6.77 8.21 -4.11
C ILE A 42 6.86 9.49 -3.28
N ASN A 43 6.80 9.39 -1.95
CA ASN A 43 6.93 10.55 -1.08
C ASN A 43 8.28 11.27 -1.27
N ARG A 44 9.38 10.52 -1.37
CA ARG A 44 10.70 11.09 -1.68
C ARG A 44 10.72 11.77 -3.05
N CYS A 45 10.11 11.16 -4.07
CA CYS A 45 10.00 11.76 -5.40
C CYS A 45 9.23 13.09 -5.37
N GLU A 46 8.17 13.21 -4.56
CA GLU A 46 7.41 14.44 -4.39
C GLU A 46 8.25 15.54 -3.71
N GLU A 47 9.05 15.19 -2.70
CA GLU A 47 10.00 16.10 -2.06
C GLU A 47 11.11 16.54 -3.00
N ASP A 48 11.68 15.61 -3.76
CA ASP A 48 12.70 15.88 -4.76
C ASP A 48 12.17 16.82 -5.85
N PHE A 49 10.93 16.62 -6.31
CA PHE A 49 10.28 17.50 -7.28
C PHE A 49 10.12 18.93 -6.72
N LYS A 50 9.59 19.07 -5.49
CA LYS A 50 9.44 20.37 -4.81
C LYS A 50 10.77 21.08 -4.60
N ALA A 51 11.84 20.33 -4.34
CA ALA A 51 13.18 20.86 -4.16
C ALA A 51 13.95 21.06 -5.47
N GLY A 52 13.33 20.81 -6.63
CA GLY A 52 13.98 20.95 -7.94
C GLY A 52 15.01 19.85 -8.27
N ARG A 53 15.07 18.78 -7.46
CA ARG A 53 15.96 17.61 -7.65
C ARG A 53 15.33 16.57 -8.57
N TYR A 54 14.93 16.97 -9.77
CA TYR A 54 14.36 16.06 -10.76
C TYR A 54 15.11 16.14 -12.09
N LYS A 55 15.00 15.07 -12.89
CA LYS A 55 15.46 15.07 -14.27
C LYS A 55 14.25 15.01 -15.19
N GLN A 56 14.10 16.02 -16.03
CA GLN A 56 13.16 15.97 -17.14
C GLN A 56 13.83 15.24 -18.31
N ILE A 57 13.12 14.28 -18.89
CA ILE A 57 13.55 13.52 -20.07
C ILE A 57 12.53 13.82 -21.16
N GLU A 58 12.98 14.27 -22.33
CA GLU A 58 12.09 14.45 -23.47
C GLU A 58 11.96 13.14 -24.25
N ILE A 59 10.88 13.00 -25.03
CA ILE A 59 10.64 11.77 -25.83
C ILE A 59 11.82 11.46 -26.76
N LYS A 60 12.46 12.50 -27.29
CA LYS A 60 13.66 12.39 -28.14
C LYS A 60 14.86 11.75 -27.43
N ASP A 61 14.91 11.78 -26.10
CA ASP A 61 16.00 11.23 -25.29
C ASP A 61 15.76 9.74 -24.93
N LEU A 62 14.56 9.21 -25.17
CA LEU A 62 14.19 7.82 -24.84
C LEU A 62 14.67 6.79 -25.87
N TRP A 63 14.98 7.22 -27.10
CA TRP A 63 15.24 6.34 -28.25
C TRP A 63 16.67 6.46 -28.80
N LYS A 64 17.64 6.78 -27.93
CA LYS A 64 19.07 6.76 -28.27
C LYS A 64 19.73 5.43 -27.97
#